data_AF-A0A930AZY9-F1
#
_entry.id   AF-A0A930AZY9-F1
#
_cell.length_a   1.000
_cell.length_b   1.000
_cell.length_c   1.000
_cell.angle_alpha   90.00
_cell.angle_beta   90.00
_cell.angle_gamma   90.00
#
_symmetry.space_group_name_H-M   'P 1'
#
loop_
_entity.id
_entity.type
_entity.pdbx_description
1 polymer ?
#
loop_
_entity_poly.entity_id
_entity_poly.type
_entity_poly.pdbx_seq_one_letter_code
_entity_poly.pdbx_strand_id
1 'polypeptide(L)' 'MGNFTLGRYLPLDSPIHKMDPRAKIIAMLVMLIAVFIPAGWIGYGVIFVVAAS' A
#
# COMPACT_ATOMS: atom_id res chain seq x y z
N MET A 1 -26.66 11.62 -3.32
CA MET A 1 -25.59 11.62 -4.34
C MET A 1 -24.40 10.90 -3.75
N GLY A 2 -24.04 9.72 -4.24
CA GLY A 2 -22.90 8.96 -3.72
C GLY A 2 -22.76 7.58 -4.35
N ASN A 3 -22.81 7.48 -5.67
CA ASN A 3 -22.56 6.23 -6.36
C ASN A 3 -21.05 6.00 -6.46
N PHE A 4 -20.45 5.54 -5.35
CA PHE A 4 -19.10 5.04 -5.33
C PHE A 4 -19.08 3.74 -6.16
N THR A 5 -18.82 3.89 -7.45
CA THR A 5 -18.81 2.78 -8.39
C THR A 5 -17.48 2.07 -8.25
N LEU A 6 -17.52 0.86 -7.65
CA LEU A 6 -16.37 -0.02 -7.52
C LEU A 6 -15.79 -0.27 -8.93
N GLY A 7 -14.58 0.20 -9.17
CA GLY A 7 -13.92 0.10 -10.50
C GLY A 7 -13.58 1.44 -11.14
N ARG A 8 -14.03 2.57 -10.59
CA ARG A 8 -13.50 3.87 -11.00
C ARG A 8 -12.19 4.16 -10.30
N TYR A 9 -11.21 4.67 -11.06
CA TYR A 9 -9.99 5.21 -10.50
C TYR A 9 -10.35 6.32 -9.52
N LEU A 10 -9.91 6.16 -8.28
CA LEU A 10 -10.12 7.11 -7.20
C LEU A 10 -8.91 8.03 -7.14
N PRO A 11 -9.04 9.29 -7.60
CA PRO A 11 -7.97 10.27 -7.48
C PRO A 11 -7.88 10.70 -6.01
N LEU A 12 -7.23 9.88 -5.19
CA LEU A 12 -6.74 10.29 -3.88
C LEU A 12 -5.34 10.86 -4.04
N ASP A 13 -5.13 12.08 -3.56
CA ASP A 13 -3.84 12.77 -3.46
C ASP A 13 -2.93 12.16 -2.38
N SER A 14 -2.72 10.83 -2.43
CA SER A 14 -1.82 10.12 -1.52
C SER A 14 -0.36 10.23 -2.01
N PRO A 15 0.65 10.27 -1.10
CA PRO A 15 2.07 10.24 -1.45
C PRO A 15 2.44 9.04 -2.34
N ILE A 16 1.84 7.88 -2.10
CA ILE A 16 1.98 6.64 -2.90
C ILE A 16 1.52 6.83 -4.36
N HIS A 17 0.67 7.81 -4.64
CA HIS A 17 0.23 8.13 -6.00
C HIS A 17 1.24 8.96 -6.80
N LYS A 18 2.15 9.66 -6.13
CA LYS A 18 3.19 10.48 -6.77
C LYS A 18 4.52 9.74 -6.98
N MET A 19 4.65 8.53 -6.44
CA MET A 19 5.84 7.69 -6.63
C MET A 19 5.95 7.15 -8.07
N ASP A 20 7.20 6.97 -8.52
CA ASP A 20 7.54 6.31 -9.79
C ASP A 20 6.73 5.01 -9.98
N PRO A 21 6.02 4.82 -11.11
CA PRO A 21 5.10 3.69 -11.32
C PRO A 21 5.74 2.30 -11.11
N ARG A 22 7.01 2.15 -11.49
CA ARG A 22 7.82 0.93 -11.29
C ARG A 22 8.06 0.61 -9.81
N ALA A 23 8.36 1.62 -9.00
CA ALA A 23 8.62 1.45 -7.57
C ALA A 23 7.35 1.03 -6.84
N LYS A 24 6.18 1.50 -7.30
CA LYS A 24 4.87 1.10 -6.76
C LYS A 24 4.59 -0.38 -6.94
N ILE A 25 4.87 -0.93 -8.12
CA ILE A 25 4.68 -2.36 -8.40
C ILE A 25 5.61 -3.20 -7.53
N ILE A 26 6.88 -2.82 -7.43
CA ILE A 26 7.87 -3.52 -6.60
C ILE A 26 7.47 -3.45 -5.12
N ALA A 27 7.07 -2.27 -4.63
CA ALA A 27 6.64 -2.08 -3.24
C ALA A 27 5.43 -2.96 -2.89
N MET A 28 4.45 -3.05 -3.80
CA MET A 28 3.28 -3.91 -3.57
C MET A 28 3.68 -5.40 -3.49
N LEU A 29 4.61 -5.84 -4.34
CA LEU A 29 5.10 -7.22 -4.36
C LEU A 29 5.90 -7.56 -3.10
N VAL A 30 6.77 -6.64 -2.64
CA VAL A 30 7.51 -6.79 -1.38
C VAL A 30 6.57 -6.81 -0.19
N MET A 31 5.54 -5.95 -0.16
CA MET A 31 4.54 -5.95 0.91
C MET A 31 3.81 -7.29 0.98
N LEU A 32 3.43 -7.85 -0.16
CA LEU A 32 2.75 -9.15 -0.22
C LEU A 32 3.61 -10.25 0.41
N ILE A 33 4.92 -10.26 0.13
CA ILE A 33 5.87 -11.24 0.70
C ILE A 33 6.11 -10.97 2.18
N ALA A 34 6.26 -9.70 2.58
CA ALA A 34 6.58 -9.30 3.94
C ALA A 34 5.53 -9.73 4.97
N VAL A 35 4.26 -9.80 4.58
CA VAL A 35 3.16 -10.25 5.45
C VAL A 35 3.30 -11.72 5.86
N PHE A 36 3.92 -12.56 5.02
CA PHE A 36 4.12 -13.99 5.31
C PHE A 36 5.30 -14.28 6.23
N ILE A 37 6.15 -13.28 6.52
CA ILE A 37 7.29 -13.46 7.42
C ILE A 37 6.81 -13.20 8.86
N PRO A 38 6.84 -14.21 9.76
CA PRO A 38 6.47 -14.02 11.15
C PRO A 38 7.59 -13.26 11.89
N ALA A 39 7.65 -11.94 11.72
CA ALA A 39 8.64 -11.05 12.33
C ALA A 39 8.22 -10.53 13.72
N GLY A 40 7.14 -11.07 14.29
CA GLY A 40 6.59 -10.63 15.58
C GLY A 40 5.96 -9.23 15.52
N TRP A 41 5.63 -8.68 16.69
CA TRP A 41 4.88 -7.42 16.84
C TRP A 41 5.60 -6.22 16.20
N ILE A 42 6.93 -6.22 16.25
CA ILE A 42 7.76 -5.16 15.67
C ILE A 42 7.68 -5.18 14.15
N GLY A 43 7.73 -6.38 13.54
CA GLY A 43 7.63 -6.53 12.09
C GLY A 43 6.29 -6.02 11.53
N TYR A 44 5.18 -6.35 12.20
CA TYR A 44 3.87 -5.82 11.83
C TYR A 44 3.76 -4.30 12.02
N GLY A 45 4.40 -3.75 13.05
CA GLY A 45 4.46 -2.29 13.26
C GLY A 45 5.16 -1.55 12.11
N VAL A 46 6.28 -2.09 11.62
CA VAL A 46 7.00 -1.51 10.46
C VAL A 46 6.15 -1.57 9.19
N ILE A 47 5.48 -2.71 8.92
CA ILE A 47 4.58 -2.86 7.78
C ILE A 47 3.44 -1.84 7.83
N PHE A 48 2.87 -1.60 9.03
CA PHE A 48 1.79 -0.62 9.21
C PHE A 48 2.23 0.81 8.88
N VAL A 49 3.40 1.23 9.35
CA VAL A 49 3.94 2.57 9.03
C VAL A 49 4.16 2.73 7.53
N VAL A 50 4.72 1.71 6.87
CA VAL A 50 4.96 1.71 5.41
C VAL A 50 3.65 1.73 4.62
N ALA A 51 2.60 1.05 5.09
CA ALA A 51 1.31 1.04 4.43
C ALA A 51 0.49 2.33 4.66
N ALA A 52 0.72 3.01 5.79
CA ALA A 52 0.02 4.24 6.17
C ALA A 52 0.64 5.51 5.55
N SER A 53 1.91 5.46 5.16
CA SER A 53 2.66 6.55 4.52
C SER A 53 2.28 6.81 3.06
#